data_AF-M4I8U9-F1
#
_entry.id   AF-M4I8U9-F1
#
_cell.length_a   1.000
_cell.length_b   1.000
_cell.length_c   1.000
_cell.angle_alpha   90.00
_cell.angle_beta   90.00
_cell.angle_gamma   90.00
#
_symmetry.space_group_name_H-M   'P 1'
#
loop_
_entity.id
_entity.type
_entity.pdbx_description
1 polymer ?
#
loop_
_entity_poly.entity_id
_entity_poly.type
_entity_poly.pdbx_seq_one_letter_code
_entity_poly.pdbx_strand_id
1 'polypeptide(L)'
;SIVNEGLKAVAAGMNPMDLKRGIDKAVIHAVDELKKISVPCADSKAITQVGTISANADEKVGSLIAEAMEKVGNDGVITVEEGTGLQNELEVVKGMQFDRGYLSPYFINKPDTGLVELDNPYILMADKKISNIRELLPILESVAKSSKPLLIISEDLEGEALATLVVNSMRGIVKVSAVKAPGFGDRRKAMLQDIAVLTGGSVISEELAMELEKSSLEDLGQAKRVVISKDATTIIGGNGDKSNIKGRINQIRQEINEATSDYDKEKLNERLAKLSGGVAVLKVGAATEVEMKEKKARVEDALHATRAAVEEGVVPGGGVALVRVAEKISRINGQNEDQNVGIRVALRA
;
A
#
# COMPACT_ATOMS: atom_id res chain seq x y z
N SER A 1 16.66 -15.92 -21.72
CA SER A 1 16.59 -16.12 -20.26
C SER A 1 17.99 -16.25 -19.67
N ILE A 2 18.30 -15.36 -18.71
CA ILE A 2 19.58 -15.24 -18.02
C ILE A 2 20.01 -16.57 -17.40
N VAL A 3 19.07 -17.31 -16.79
CA VAL A 3 19.37 -18.58 -16.09
C VAL A 3 19.93 -19.63 -17.04
N ASN A 4 19.29 -19.84 -18.19
CA ASN A 4 19.70 -20.89 -19.12
C ASN A 4 21.08 -20.60 -19.75
N GLU A 5 21.32 -19.37 -20.17
CA GLU A 5 22.60 -19.00 -20.78
C GLU A 5 23.72 -18.89 -19.73
N GLY A 6 23.39 -18.44 -18.51
CA GLY A 6 24.32 -18.43 -17.38
C GLY A 6 24.76 -19.83 -16.97
N LEU A 7 23.84 -20.79 -16.85
CA LEU A 7 24.17 -22.18 -16.52
C LEU A 7 25.04 -22.85 -17.59
N LYS A 8 24.83 -22.54 -18.88
CA LYS A 8 25.71 -23.02 -19.96
C LYS A 8 27.13 -22.47 -19.83
N ALA A 9 27.27 -21.18 -19.50
CA ALA A 9 28.58 -20.56 -19.29
C ALA A 9 29.32 -21.18 -18.08
N VAL A 10 28.59 -21.46 -16.99
CA VAL A 10 29.15 -22.18 -15.84
C VAL A 10 29.57 -23.61 -16.20
N ALA A 11 28.73 -24.34 -16.97
CA ALA A 11 29.06 -25.69 -17.42
C ALA A 11 30.30 -25.72 -18.35
N ALA A 12 30.59 -24.61 -19.05
CA ALA A 12 31.80 -24.43 -19.85
C ALA A 12 33.06 -24.10 -19.02
N GLY A 13 32.95 -24.05 -17.68
CA GLY A 13 34.08 -23.85 -16.77
C GLY A 13 34.37 -22.39 -16.39
N MET A 14 33.48 -21.45 -16.74
CA MET A 14 33.64 -20.04 -16.36
C MET A 14 33.28 -19.81 -14.89
N ASN A 15 33.92 -18.81 -14.28
CA ASN A 15 33.72 -18.49 -12.87
C ASN A 15 32.30 -17.91 -12.64
N PRO A 16 31.44 -18.56 -11.84
CA PRO A 16 30.08 -18.07 -11.56
C PRO A 16 30.03 -16.67 -10.95
N MET A 17 31.04 -16.30 -10.14
CA MET A 17 31.08 -14.99 -9.50
C MET A 17 31.36 -13.87 -10.51
N ASP A 18 32.23 -14.12 -11.48
CA ASP A 18 32.53 -13.14 -12.53
C ASP A 18 31.40 -13.05 -13.56
N LEU A 19 30.74 -14.17 -13.89
CA LEU A 19 29.51 -14.14 -14.68
C LEU A 19 28.43 -13.28 -14.01
N LYS A 20 28.20 -13.47 -12.70
CA LYS A 20 27.25 -12.65 -11.93
C LYS A 20 27.63 -11.17 -11.97
N ARG A 21 28.90 -10.82 -11.70
CA ARG A 21 29.37 -9.42 -11.74
C ARG A 21 29.17 -8.79 -13.12
N GLY A 22 29.39 -9.55 -14.20
CA GLY A 22 29.13 -9.12 -15.56
C GLY A 22 27.64 -8.84 -15.81
N ILE A 23 26.77 -9.74 -15.39
CA ILE A 23 25.30 -9.56 -15.48
C ILE A 23 24.85 -8.35 -14.68
N ASP A 24 25.27 -8.22 -13.42
CA ASP A 24 24.92 -7.08 -12.57
C ASP A 24 25.33 -5.75 -13.21
N LYS A 25 26.56 -5.69 -13.74
CA LYS A 25 27.08 -4.49 -14.42
C LYS A 25 26.24 -4.13 -15.64
N ALA A 26 25.87 -5.11 -16.47
CA ALA A 26 25.01 -4.88 -17.62
C ALA A 26 23.63 -4.36 -17.20
N VAL A 27 23.03 -4.94 -16.15
CA VAL A 27 21.72 -4.53 -15.63
C VAL A 27 21.76 -3.12 -15.06
N ILE A 28 22.79 -2.74 -14.29
CA ILE A 28 22.94 -1.38 -13.75
C ILE A 28 22.96 -0.36 -14.89
N HIS A 29 23.78 -0.57 -15.91
CA HIS A 29 23.83 0.31 -17.07
C HIS A 29 22.53 0.28 -17.89
N ALA A 30 21.86 -0.87 -17.96
CA ALA A 30 20.56 -0.98 -18.61
C ALA A 30 19.50 -0.13 -17.90
N VAL A 31 19.45 -0.16 -16.56
CA VAL A 31 18.52 0.65 -15.75
C VAL A 31 18.78 2.15 -15.96
N ASP A 32 20.04 2.58 -15.94
CA ASP A 32 20.40 3.98 -16.18
C ASP A 32 19.97 4.44 -17.59
N GLU A 33 20.12 3.58 -18.60
CA GLU A 33 19.68 3.90 -19.95
C GLU A 33 18.16 3.84 -20.10
N LEU A 34 17.49 2.94 -19.37
CA LEU A 34 16.03 2.86 -19.30
C LEU A 34 15.44 4.17 -18.76
N LYS A 35 16.05 4.72 -17.71
CA LYS A 35 15.66 6.03 -17.14
C LYS A 35 15.79 7.18 -18.14
N LYS A 36 16.79 7.14 -19.04
CA LYS A 36 16.98 8.17 -20.07
C LYS A 36 15.97 8.09 -21.21
N ILE A 37 15.50 6.88 -21.56
CA ILE A 37 14.48 6.70 -22.59
C ILE A 37 13.05 6.78 -22.03
N SER A 38 12.90 6.80 -20.70
CA SER A 38 11.61 6.97 -20.03
C SER A 38 11.04 8.35 -20.32
N VAL A 39 9.76 8.38 -20.68
CA VAL A 39 9.00 9.60 -20.91
C VAL A 39 8.13 9.86 -19.68
N PRO A 40 8.26 11.01 -19.00
CA PRO A 40 7.44 11.33 -17.83
C PRO A 40 5.95 11.35 -18.16
N CYS A 41 5.12 10.79 -17.28
CA CYS A 41 3.66 10.78 -17.39
C CYS A 41 3.05 11.85 -16.46
N ALA A 42 3.28 13.13 -16.78
CA ALA A 42 2.85 14.24 -15.92
C ALA A 42 1.45 14.78 -16.23
N ASP A 43 1.01 14.67 -17.50
CA ASP A 43 -0.24 15.26 -17.94
C ASP A 43 -1.42 14.30 -17.73
N SER A 44 -2.58 14.83 -17.32
CA SER A 44 -3.83 14.05 -17.19
C SER A 44 -4.18 13.26 -18.47
N LYS A 45 -3.83 13.79 -19.65
CA LYS A 45 -3.99 13.09 -20.93
C LYS A 45 -3.10 11.84 -21.04
N ALA A 46 -1.85 11.91 -20.59
CA ALA A 46 -0.93 10.77 -20.59
C ALA A 46 -1.40 9.71 -19.58
N ILE A 47 -1.84 10.13 -18.40
CA ILE A 47 -2.43 9.25 -17.37
C ILE A 47 -3.67 8.53 -17.93
N THR A 48 -4.55 9.27 -18.59
CA THR A 48 -5.74 8.71 -19.25
C THR A 48 -5.36 7.67 -20.31
N GLN A 49 -4.32 7.93 -21.12
CA GLN A 49 -3.86 7.00 -22.14
C GLN A 49 -3.29 5.71 -21.54
N VAL A 50 -2.45 5.81 -20.51
CA VAL A 50 -1.92 4.64 -19.81
C VAL A 50 -3.07 3.84 -19.19
N GLY A 51 -3.99 4.50 -18.48
CA GLY A 51 -5.15 3.85 -17.88
C GLY A 51 -6.05 3.17 -18.89
N THR A 52 -6.28 3.79 -20.04
CA THR A 52 -7.09 3.23 -21.14
C THR A 52 -6.43 1.98 -21.71
N ILE A 53 -5.13 2.03 -22.01
CA ILE A 53 -4.39 0.90 -22.60
C ILE A 53 -4.35 -0.27 -21.62
N SER A 54 -4.07 0.00 -20.34
CA SER A 54 -4.04 -1.02 -19.30
C SER A 54 -5.42 -1.58 -18.98
N ALA A 55 -6.49 -0.82 -19.23
CA ALA A 55 -7.87 -1.26 -19.09
C ALA A 55 -8.45 -1.90 -20.37
N ASN A 56 -7.63 -2.55 -21.20
CA ASN A 56 -8.05 -3.18 -22.46
C ASN A 56 -8.78 -2.23 -23.43
N ALA A 57 -8.24 -1.02 -23.60
CA ALA A 57 -8.81 0.05 -24.42
C ALA A 57 -10.15 0.61 -23.93
N ASP A 58 -10.46 0.50 -22.64
CA ASP A 58 -11.61 1.14 -22.02
C ASP A 58 -11.30 2.60 -21.64
N GLU A 59 -11.68 3.53 -22.52
CA GLU A 59 -11.48 4.97 -22.32
C GLU A 59 -12.19 5.51 -21.06
N LYS A 60 -13.34 4.92 -20.68
CA LYS A 60 -14.08 5.38 -19.50
C LYS A 60 -13.34 5.06 -18.22
N VAL A 61 -12.67 3.90 -18.17
CA VAL A 61 -11.82 3.54 -17.04
C VAL A 61 -10.60 4.45 -16.97
N GLY A 62 -9.95 4.71 -18.11
CA GLY A 62 -8.81 5.61 -18.18
C GLY A 62 -9.15 7.02 -17.70
N SER A 63 -10.29 7.59 -18.14
CA SER A 63 -10.72 8.92 -17.70
C SER A 63 -11.05 8.97 -16.21
N LEU A 64 -11.72 7.95 -15.68
CA LEU A 64 -12.05 7.87 -14.26
C LEU A 64 -10.81 7.77 -13.36
N ILE A 65 -9.80 7.04 -13.79
CA ILE A 65 -8.52 6.95 -13.06
C ILE A 65 -7.81 8.31 -13.05
N ALA A 66 -7.78 9.00 -14.20
CA ALA A 66 -7.18 10.33 -14.29
C ALA A 66 -7.92 11.35 -13.40
N GLU A 67 -9.25 11.35 -13.40
CA GLU A 67 -10.06 12.18 -12.50
C GLU A 67 -9.82 11.87 -11.02
N ALA A 68 -9.65 10.59 -10.68
CA ALA A 68 -9.34 10.18 -9.32
C ALA A 68 -7.98 10.74 -8.89
N MET A 69 -6.93 10.54 -9.70
CA MET A 69 -5.58 11.05 -9.44
C MET A 69 -5.54 12.57 -9.33
N GLU A 70 -6.31 13.29 -10.16
CA GLU A 70 -6.38 14.76 -10.09
C GLU A 70 -7.01 15.25 -8.77
N LYS A 71 -7.99 14.53 -8.23
CA LYS A 71 -8.65 14.90 -6.96
C LYS A 71 -7.80 14.64 -5.72
N VAL A 72 -7.08 13.52 -5.68
CA VAL A 72 -6.27 13.14 -4.49
C VAL A 72 -4.80 13.54 -4.61
N GLY A 73 -4.35 13.95 -5.80
CA GLY A 73 -2.96 14.23 -6.12
C GLY A 73 -2.15 12.95 -6.38
N ASN A 74 -0.90 13.13 -6.82
CA ASN A 74 -0.02 12.01 -7.20
C ASN A 74 0.28 11.04 -6.04
N ASP A 75 0.38 11.55 -4.82
CA ASP A 75 0.62 10.75 -3.61
C ASP A 75 -0.67 10.27 -2.94
N GLY A 76 -1.82 10.56 -3.58
CA GLY A 76 -3.13 10.20 -3.08
C GLY A 76 -3.40 8.70 -3.16
N VAL A 77 -4.22 8.21 -2.23
CA VAL A 77 -4.60 6.80 -2.21
C VAL A 77 -5.89 6.61 -2.99
N ILE A 78 -5.88 5.69 -3.94
CA ILE A 78 -7.06 5.32 -4.74
C ILE A 78 -7.38 3.85 -4.45
N THR A 79 -8.64 3.56 -4.16
CA THR A 79 -9.14 2.20 -3.92
C THR A 79 -10.33 1.91 -4.84
N VAL A 80 -10.48 0.64 -5.22
CA VAL A 80 -11.55 0.20 -6.13
C VAL A 80 -12.54 -0.67 -5.36
N GLU A 81 -13.82 -0.35 -5.48
CA GLU A 81 -14.91 -1.06 -4.81
C GLU A 81 -15.96 -1.53 -5.82
N GLU A 82 -16.72 -2.55 -5.41
CA GLU A 82 -17.90 -3.02 -6.13
C GLU A 82 -19.02 -1.97 -6.00
N GLY A 83 -19.52 -1.46 -7.12
CA GLY A 83 -20.61 -0.50 -7.15
C GLY A 83 -21.97 -1.16 -6.98
N THR A 84 -22.94 -0.45 -6.41
CA THR A 84 -24.32 -0.95 -6.26
C THR A 84 -25.20 -0.71 -7.50
N GLY A 85 -24.71 0.08 -8.46
CA GLY A 85 -25.45 0.49 -9.65
C GLY A 85 -24.79 0.09 -10.96
N LEU A 86 -25.41 0.50 -12.07
CA LEU A 86 -24.90 0.28 -13.43
C LEU A 86 -23.76 1.24 -13.79
N GLN A 87 -23.71 2.41 -13.14
CA GLN A 87 -22.77 3.47 -13.45
C GLN A 87 -21.56 3.41 -12.51
N ASN A 88 -20.40 3.81 -13.02
CA ASN A 88 -19.22 3.99 -12.20
C ASN A 88 -19.35 5.29 -11.40
N GLU A 89 -18.90 5.29 -10.15
CA GLU A 89 -18.92 6.46 -9.28
C GLU A 89 -17.51 6.73 -8.72
N LEU A 90 -17.16 8.00 -8.56
CA LEU A 90 -15.92 8.45 -7.93
C LEU A 90 -16.28 9.28 -6.69
N GLU A 91 -15.98 8.76 -5.51
CA GLU A 91 -16.21 9.41 -4.23
C GLU A 91 -14.88 9.68 -3.52
N VAL A 92 -14.62 10.93 -3.11
CA VAL A 92 -13.46 11.23 -2.26
C VAL A 92 -13.92 11.22 -0.82
N VAL A 93 -13.42 10.26 -0.05
CA VAL A 93 -13.75 10.10 1.37
C VAL A 93 -12.53 10.41 2.24
N LYS A 94 -12.79 10.67 3.51
CA LYS A 94 -11.72 10.76 4.51
C LYS A 94 -11.11 9.38 4.68
N GLY A 95 -9.80 9.29 4.59
CA GLY A 95 -9.08 8.05 4.78
C GLY A 95 -7.58 8.31 4.82
N MET A 96 -6.83 7.26 5.11
CA MET A 96 -5.37 7.31 5.13
C MET A 96 -4.79 5.93 4.85
N GLN A 97 -3.56 5.90 4.32
CA GLN A 97 -2.77 4.69 4.17
C GLN A 97 -1.44 4.81 4.92
N PHE A 98 -1.00 3.72 5.52
CA PHE A 98 0.31 3.61 6.14
C PHE A 98 0.97 2.26 5.86
N ASP A 99 2.30 2.25 5.92
CA ASP A 99 3.15 1.18 5.38
C ASP A 99 3.41 0.10 6.44
N ARG A 100 2.32 -0.51 6.92
CA ARG A 100 2.31 -1.67 7.81
C ARG A 100 1.25 -2.64 7.33
N GLY A 101 1.62 -3.89 7.08
CA GLY A 101 0.67 -4.94 6.73
C GLY A 101 0.22 -5.80 7.90
N TYR A 102 -0.49 -6.87 7.57
CA TYR A 102 -0.99 -7.84 8.55
C TYR A 102 0.16 -8.55 9.27
N LEU A 103 -0.01 -8.79 10.57
CA LEU A 103 0.96 -9.53 11.38
C LEU A 103 1.02 -11.02 11.03
N SER A 104 -0.07 -11.57 10.50
CA SER A 104 -0.17 -12.97 10.13
C SER A 104 -0.95 -13.13 8.81
N PRO A 105 -0.43 -13.90 7.84
CA PRO A 105 -1.16 -14.22 6.61
C PRO A 105 -2.48 -14.95 6.85
N TYR A 106 -2.67 -15.56 8.03
CA TYR A 106 -3.91 -16.25 8.38
C TYR A 106 -5.11 -15.30 8.59
N PHE A 107 -4.89 -13.99 8.59
CA PHE A 107 -5.98 -13.01 8.58
C PHE A 107 -6.58 -12.75 7.19
N ILE A 108 -5.93 -13.23 6.11
CA ILE A 108 -6.39 -13.04 4.74
C ILE A 108 -7.77 -13.68 4.56
N ASN A 109 -8.74 -12.86 4.15
CA ASN A 109 -10.10 -13.29 3.84
C ASN A 109 -10.44 -13.18 2.34
N LYS A 110 -9.56 -12.55 1.54
CA LYS A 110 -9.60 -12.55 0.07
C LYS A 110 -8.35 -13.25 -0.46
N PRO A 111 -8.39 -14.59 -0.64
CA PRO A 111 -7.21 -15.36 -1.05
C PRO A 111 -6.72 -15.01 -2.45
N ASP A 112 -7.62 -14.60 -3.36
CA ASP A 112 -7.27 -14.26 -4.74
C ASP A 112 -6.32 -13.06 -4.84
N THR A 113 -6.51 -12.07 -3.96
CA THR A 113 -5.70 -10.85 -3.91
C THR A 113 -4.68 -10.86 -2.77
N GLY A 114 -4.77 -11.80 -1.83
CA GLY A 114 -3.94 -11.84 -0.64
C GLY A 114 -4.23 -10.69 0.34
N LEU A 115 -5.44 -10.14 0.31
CA LEU A 115 -5.85 -8.99 1.12
C LEU A 115 -6.76 -9.40 2.29
N VAL A 116 -6.74 -8.56 3.33
CA VAL A 116 -7.75 -8.53 4.38
C VAL A 116 -8.67 -7.36 4.11
N GLU A 117 -9.97 -7.63 3.91
CA GLU A 117 -10.99 -6.58 3.80
C GLU A 117 -11.95 -6.65 5.00
N LEU A 118 -12.06 -5.56 5.75
CA LEU A 118 -12.98 -5.44 6.88
C LEU A 118 -14.02 -4.35 6.60
N ASP A 119 -15.30 -4.72 6.58
CA ASP A 119 -16.41 -3.78 6.37
C ASP A 119 -17.00 -3.33 7.71
N ASN A 120 -17.17 -2.02 7.86
CA ASN A 120 -17.59 -1.33 9.08
C ASN A 120 -16.86 -1.78 10.37
N PRO A 121 -15.52 -1.88 10.38
CA PRO A 121 -14.78 -2.35 11.55
C PRO A 121 -14.73 -1.33 12.69
N TYR A 122 -14.61 -1.84 13.90
CA TYR A 122 -14.02 -1.12 15.01
C TYR A 122 -12.50 -1.12 14.89
N ILE A 123 -11.86 -0.06 15.39
CA ILE A 123 -10.41 0.14 15.31
C ILE A 123 -9.87 0.41 16.71
N LEU A 124 -9.14 -0.55 17.26
CA LEU A 124 -8.40 -0.44 18.51
C LEU A 124 -7.01 0.13 18.24
N MET A 125 -6.67 1.21 18.94
CA MET A 125 -5.35 1.86 18.85
C MET A 125 -4.68 1.80 20.21
N ALA A 126 -3.63 0.99 20.34
CA ALA A 126 -2.94 0.76 21.60
C ALA A 126 -1.45 1.09 21.48
N ASP A 127 -0.97 2.08 22.22
CA ASP A 127 0.47 2.39 22.29
C ASP A 127 1.17 1.50 23.33
N LYS A 128 1.02 0.18 23.17
CA LYS A 128 1.70 -0.84 23.98
C LYS A 128 1.88 -2.14 23.21
N LYS A 129 2.78 -2.98 23.69
CA LYS A 129 2.90 -4.37 23.24
C LYS A 129 1.83 -5.22 23.91
N ILE A 130 1.14 -6.03 23.11
CA ILE A 130 0.07 -6.92 23.58
C ILE A 130 0.53 -8.36 23.47
N SER A 131 0.87 -8.97 24.61
CA SER A 131 1.32 -10.36 24.68
C SER A 131 0.27 -11.29 25.28
N ASN A 132 -0.60 -10.75 26.16
CA ASN A 132 -1.60 -11.50 26.89
C ASN A 132 -3.00 -11.25 26.31
N ILE A 133 -3.73 -12.34 26.00
CA ILE A 133 -5.09 -12.25 25.46
C ILE A 133 -6.09 -11.73 26.49
N ARG A 134 -5.84 -11.91 27.80
CA ARG A 134 -6.76 -11.51 28.88
C ARG A 134 -7.11 -10.03 28.84
N GLU A 135 -6.13 -9.20 28.49
CA GLU A 135 -6.29 -7.75 28.37
C GLU A 135 -7.26 -7.36 27.24
N LEU A 136 -7.40 -8.22 26.22
CA LEU A 136 -8.28 -8.01 25.07
C LEU A 136 -9.68 -8.61 25.25
N LEU A 137 -9.88 -9.51 26.22
CA LEU A 137 -11.16 -10.22 26.37
C LEU A 137 -12.37 -9.27 26.50
N PRO A 138 -12.35 -8.21 27.32
CA PRO A 138 -13.50 -7.31 27.46
C PRO A 138 -13.88 -6.63 26.13
N ILE A 139 -12.87 -6.21 25.36
CA ILE A 139 -13.04 -5.58 24.06
C ILE A 139 -13.59 -6.60 23.04
N LEU A 140 -12.98 -7.79 22.99
CA LEU A 140 -13.39 -8.85 22.06
C LEU A 140 -14.83 -9.29 22.30
N GLU A 141 -15.27 -9.42 23.56
CA GLU A 141 -16.66 -9.73 23.91
C GLU A 141 -17.62 -8.62 23.48
N SER A 142 -17.23 -7.36 23.71
CA SER A 142 -18.05 -6.20 23.34
C SER A 142 -18.20 -6.07 21.82
N VAL A 143 -17.11 -6.28 21.07
CA VAL A 143 -17.14 -6.25 19.61
C VAL A 143 -17.88 -7.46 19.05
N ALA A 144 -17.71 -8.66 19.62
CA ALA A 144 -18.46 -9.85 19.22
C ALA A 144 -19.97 -9.66 19.37
N LYS A 145 -20.44 -9.02 20.46
CA LYS A 145 -21.86 -8.67 20.64
C LYS A 145 -22.39 -7.75 19.55
N SER A 146 -21.56 -6.84 19.05
CA SER A 146 -21.92 -5.93 17.95
C SER A 146 -21.90 -6.60 16.57
N SER A 147 -21.41 -7.83 16.45
CA SER A 147 -21.24 -8.57 15.19
C SER A 147 -20.43 -7.83 14.11
N LYS A 148 -19.57 -6.89 14.53
CA LYS A 148 -18.67 -6.13 13.64
C LYS A 148 -17.24 -6.67 13.71
N PRO A 149 -16.44 -6.49 12.65
CA PRO A 149 -15.01 -6.83 12.69
C PRO A 149 -14.20 -5.87 13.57
N LEU A 150 -13.02 -6.31 14.00
CA LEU A 150 -12.06 -5.52 14.78
C LEU A 150 -10.70 -5.46 14.07
N LEU A 151 -10.20 -4.25 13.88
CA LEU A 151 -8.81 -3.98 13.56
C LEU A 151 -8.05 -3.61 14.83
N ILE A 152 -6.92 -4.26 15.08
CA ILE A 152 -6.00 -3.92 16.18
C ILE A 152 -4.75 -3.28 15.59
N ILE A 153 -4.48 -2.04 16.00
CA ILE A 153 -3.25 -1.30 15.69
C ILE A 153 -2.50 -1.13 17.00
N SER A 154 -1.39 -1.85 17.18
CA SER A 154 -0.59 -1.78 18.41
C SER A 154 0.90 -1.61 18.11
N GLU A 155 1.71 -1.27 19.12
CA GLU A 155 3.18 -1.31 18.95
C GLU A 155 3.63 -2.69 18.46
N ASP A 156 3.16 -3.73 19.14
CA ASP A 156 3.32 -5.11 18.72
C ASP A 156 2.19 -5.98 19.25
N LEU A 157 1.98 -7.13 18.60
CA LEU A 157 1.07 -8.17 19.06
C LEU A 157 1.73 -9.53 18.82
N GLU A 158 2.16 -10.17 19.91
CA GLU A 158 3.06 -11.33 19.88
C GLU A 158 2.58 -12.46 20.81
N GLY A 159 3.23 -13.62 20.70
CA GLY A 159 3.05 -14.74 21.63
C GLY A 159 1.64 -15.33 21.65
N GLU A 160 1.10 -15.50 22.86
CA GLU A 160 -0.20 -16.13 23.10
C GLU A 160 -1.36 -15.33 22.49
N ALA A 161 -1.31 -14.00 22.57
CA ALA A 161 -2.34 -13.13 22.03
C ALA A 161 -2.48 -13.33 20.50
N LEU A 162 -1.36 -13.34 19.76
CA LEU A 162 -1.39 -13.54 18.30
C LEU A 162 -1.94 -14.92 17.92
N ALA A 163 -1.43 -15.97 18.56
CA ALA A 163 -1.85 -17.34 18.27
C ALA A 163 -3.35 -17.53 18.51
N THR A 164 -3.87 -16.97 19.61
CA THR A 164 -5.28 -17.07 19.97
C THR A 164 -6.17 -16.30 19.00
N LEU A 165 -5.78 -15.08 18.61
CA LEU A 165 -6.51 -14.29 17.62
C LEU A 165 -6.54 -14.97 16.25
N VAL A 166 -5.42 -15.55 15.81
CA VAL A 166 -5.34 -16.27 14.54
C VAL A 166 -6.30 -17.47 14.55
N VAL A 167 -6.27 -18.32 15.57
CA VAL A 167 -7.14 -19.50 15.65
C VAL A 167 -8.62 -19.10 15.70
N ASN A 168 -8.97 -18.06 16.47
CA ASN A 168 -10.35 -17.61 16.58
C ASN A 168 -10.86 -16.93 15.29
N SER A 169 -9.98 -16.21 14.59
CA SER A 169 -10.29 -15.61 13.29
C SER A 169 -10.51 -16.69 12.22
N MET A 170 -9.62 -17.69 12.16
CA MET A 170 -9.78 -18.84 11.24
C MET A 170 -11.05 -19.66 11.49
N ARG A 171 -11.49 -19.77 12.74
CA ARG A 171 -12.74 -20.45 13.11
C ARG A 171 -13.99 -19.60 12.87
N GLY A 172 -13.83 -18.34 12.47
CA GLY A 172 -14.94 -17.40 12.24
C GLY A 172 -15.65 -16.94 13.52
N ILE A 173 -15.08 -17.20 14.71
CA ILE A 173 -15.67 -16.83 16.00
C ILE A 173 -15.62 -15.30 16.17
N VAL A 174 -14.48 -14.69 15.85
CA VAL A 174 -14.31 -13.24 15.88
C VAL A 174 -13.57 -12.81 14.63
N LYS A 175 -14.13 -11.87 13.86
CA LYS A 175 -13.48 -11.30 12.68
C LYS A 175 -12.46 -10.24 13.13
N VAL A 176 -11.24 -10.68 13.42
CA VAL A 176 -10.15 -9.81 13.91
C VAL A 176 -8.99 -9.82 12.94
N SER A 177 -8.33 -8.67 12.80
CA SER A 177 -7.04 -8.54 12.14
C SER A 177 -6.15 -7.57 12.91
N ALA A 178 -4.84 -7.80 12.86
CA ALA A 178 -3.88 -7.01 13.62
C ALA A 178 -2.71 -6.55 12.75
N VAL A 179 -2.29 -5.30 12.95
CA VAL A 179 -1.19 -4.63 12.25
C VAL A 179 -0.33 -3.88 13.26
N LYS A 180 0.97 -3.70 12.95
CA LYS A 180 1.83 -2.84 13.77
C LYS A 180 1.48 -1.37 13.53
N ALA A 181 1.67 -0.56 14.56
CA ALA A 181 1.58 0.89 14.45
C ALA A 181 2.69 1.44 13.51
N PRO A 182 2.39 2.50 12.74
CA PRO A 182 3.39 3.15 11.91
C PRO A 182 4.37 3.98 12.75
N GLY A 183 5.62 4.10 12.29
CA GLY A 183 6.66 4.85 13.01
C GLY A 183 7.24 4.13 14.23
N PHE A 184 7.98 4.88 15.05
CA PHE A 184 8.61 4.44 16.29
C PHE A 184 8.72 5.63 17.27
N GLY A 185 8.82 5.36 18.58
CA GLY A 185 8.96 6.40 19.61
C GLY A 185 7.82 7.43 19.57
N ASP A 186 8.15 8.72 19.76
CA ASP A 186 7.18 9.81 19.77
C ASP A 186 6.42 9.95 18.45
N ARG A 187 7.04 9.58 17.32
CA ARG A 187 6.38 9.58 16.01
C ARG A 187 5.24 8.56 15.96
N ARG A 188 5.42 7.39 16.59
CA ARG A 188 4.37 6.37 16.66
C ARG A 188 3.14 6.91 17.39
N LYS A 189 3.35 7.55 18.54
CA LYS A 189 2.29 8.20 19.31
C LYS A 189 1.55 9.25 18.50
N ALA A 190 2.30 10.13 17.84
CA ALA A 190 1.73 11.18 17.01
C ALA A 190 0.91 10.62 15.83
N MET A 191 1.37 9.55 15.18
CA MET A 191 0.66 8.90 14.08
C MET A 191 -0.55 8.08 14.55
N LEU A 192 -0.47 7.41 15.70
CA LEU A 192 -1.64 6.76 16.31
C LEU A 192 -2.72 7.80 16.65
N GLN A 193 -2.33 8.97 17.15
CA GLN A 193 -3.26 10.07 17.39
C GLN A 193 -3.89 10.57 16.09
N ASP A 194 -3.14 10.62 14.99
CA ASP A 194 -3.70 11.00 13.68
C ASP A 194 -4.79 10.00 13.23
N ILE A 195 -4.53 8.70 13.39
CA ILE A 195 -5.50 7.63 13.09
C ILE A 195 -6.73 7.75 14.02
N ALA A 196 -6.51 8.04 15.31
CA ALA A 196 -7.58 8.19 16.28
C ALA A 196 -8.52 9.35 15.92
N VAL A 197 -7.95 10.51 15.56
CA VAL A 197 -8.73 11.68 15.11
C VAL A 197 -9.46 11.39 13.80
N LEU A 198 -8.85 10.64 12.87
CA LEU A 198 -9.47 10.27 11.59
C LEU A 198 -10.65 9.31 11.76
N THR A 199 -10.54 8.38 12.71
CA THR A 199 -11.53 7.32 12.95
C THR A 199 -12.54 7.65 14.05
N GLY A 200 -12.29 8.71 14.82
CA GLY A 200 -13.14 9.14 15.93
C GLY A 200 -12.96 8.32 17.21
N GLY A 201 -11.82 7.66 17.39
CA GLY A 201 -11.49 6.89 18.61
C GLY A 201 -10.46 7.58 19.50
N SER A 202 -10.03 6.89 20.55
CA SER A 202 -8.98 7.31 21.48
C SER A 202 -7.78 6.35 21.42
N VAL A 203 -6.57 6.89 21.67
CA VAL A 203 -5.35 6.06 21.76
C VAL A 203 -5.21 5.57 23.19
N ILE A 204 -5.27 4.26 23.39
CA ILE A 204 -5.05 3.64 24.71
C ILE A 204 -3.54 3.61 24.96
N SER A 205 -3.10 4.40 25.95
CA SER A 205 -1.70 4.49 26.35
C SER A 205 -1.56 4.35 27.86
N GLU A 206 -0.57 3.58 28.29
CA GLU A 206 -0.25 3.41 29.72
C GLU A 206 0.22 4.72 30.36
N GLU A 207 0.79 5.65 29.57
CA GLU A 207 1.21 6.97 30.03
C GLU A 207 0.03 7.87 30.43
N LEU A 208 -1.14 7.63 29.83
CA LEU A 208 -2.38 8.34 30.16
C LEU A 208 -3.24 7.58 31.19
N ALA A 209 -2.65 6.58 31.86
CA ALA A 209 -3.33 5.71 32.83
C ALA A 209 -4.57 5.00 32.26
N MET A 210 -4.58 4.73 30.95
CA MET A 210 -5.64 3.96 30.30
C MET A 210 -5.26 2.48 30.22
N GLU A 211 -6.19 1.61 30.60
CA GLU A 211 -6.02 0.15 30.58
C GLU A 211 -6.93 -0.46 29.50
N LEU A 212 -6.41 -1.44 28.75
CA LEU A 212 -7.20 -2.17 27.75
C LEU A 212 -8.44 -2.85 28.37
N GLU A 213 -8.31 -3.34 29.59
CA GLU A 213 -9.37 -4.05 30.31
C GLU A 213 -10.58 -3.16 30.67
N LYS A 214 -10.35 -1.86 30.82
CA LYS A 214 -11.36 -0.86 31.17
C LYS A 214 -11.89 -0.10 29.95
N SER A 215 -11.34 -0.36 28.77
CA SER A 215 -11.75 0.33 27.55
C SER A 215 -13.14 -0.09 27.10
N SER A 216 -13.85 0.86 26.52
CA SER A 216 -15.23 0.71 26.06
C SER A 216 -15.30 0.71 24.54
N LEU A 217 -16.49 0.44 23.98
CA LEU A 217 -16.72 0.57 22.53
C LEU A 217 -16.61 2.02 22.04
N GLU A 218 -16.71 3.01 22.93
CA GLU A 218 -16.59 4.44 22.59
C GLU A 218 -15.14 4.86 22.39
N ASP A 219 -14.19 4.12 22.98
CA ASP A 219 -12.76 4.34 22.80
C ASP A 219 -12.27 3.84 21.43
N LEU A 220 -13.00 2.91 20.83
CA LEU A 220 -12.68 2.34 19.53
C LEU A 220 -13.06 3.30 18.41
N GLY A 221 -12.13 3.53 17.48
CA GLY A 221 -12.41 4.22 16.23
C GLY A 221 -13.33 3.40 15.32
N GLN A 222 -13.94 4.05 14.34
CA GLN A 222 -14.71 3.38 13.29
C GLN A 222 -14.35 3.90 11.89
N ALA A 223 -14.47 3.01 10.91
CA ALA A 223 -14.34 3.34 9.49
C ALA A 223 -15.38 2.58 8.68
N LYS A 224 -15.70 3.06 7.46
CA LYS A 224 -16.57 2.32 6.53
C LYS A 224 -15.91 1.03 6.07
N ARG A 225 -14.61 1.07 5.75
CA ARG A 225 -13.84 -0.10 5.31
C ARG A 225 -12.37 0.03 5.67
N VAL A 226 -11.71 -1.10 5.89
CA VAL A 226 -10.25 -1.20 6.01
C VAL A 226 -9.75 -2.29 5.08
N VAL A 227 -8.69 -2.00 4.35
CA VAL A 227 -7.99 -2.96 3.48
C VAL A 227 -6.55 -3.10 3.98
N ILE A 228 -6.10 -4.33 4.20
CA ILE A 228 -4.74 -4.64 4.68
C ILE A 228 -4.08 -5.58 3.70
N SER A 229 -2.92 -5.18 3.20
CA SER A 229 -2.02 -6.00 2.38
C SER A 229 -0.84 -6.49 3.21
N LYS A 230 0.11 -7.16 2.57
CA LYS A 230 1.36 -7.59 3.21
C LYS A 230 2.19 -6.41 3.75
N ASP A 231 2.14 -5.28 3.06
CA ASP A 231 3.07 -4.17 3.31
C ASP A 231 2.36 -2.87 3.72
N ALA A 232 1.05 -2.74 3.48
CA ALA A 232 0.29 -1.52 3.76
C ALA A 232 -1.12 -1.76 4.32
N THR A 233 -1.61 -0.80 5.09
CA THR A 233 -2.99 -0.73 5.61
C THR A 233 -3.64 0.58 5.15
N THR A 234 -4.85 0.47 4.60
CA THR A 234 -5.65 1.60 4.11
C THR A 234 -6.98 1.65 4.85
N ILE A 235 -7.25 2.79 5.48
CA ILE A 235 -8.50 3.09 6.19
C ILE A 235 -9.35 3.99 5.31
N ILE A 236 -10.58 3.56 5.00
CA ILE A 236 -11.48 4.21 4.05
C ILE A 236 -12.75 4.65 4.79
N GLY A 237 -13.08 5.94 4.68
CA GLY A 237 -14.29 6.51 5.27
C GLY A 237 -14.27 6.52 6.79
N GLY A 238 -13.23 7.11 7.40
CA GLY A 238 -13.15 7.27 8.86
C GLY A 238 -14.29 8.11 9.45
N ASN A 239 -14.80 7.71 10.62
CA ASN A 239 -15.94 8.36 11.28
C ASN A 239 -15.56 9.59 12.13
N GLY A 240 -14.31 10.08 12.04
CA GLY A 240 -13.85 11.24 12.79
C GLY A 240 -14.47 12.56 12.32
N ASP A 241 -14.69 13.47 13.27
CA ASP A 241 -15.29 14.78 13.00
C ASP A 241 -14.45 15.66 12.06
N LYS A 242 -15.12 16.36 11.12
CA LYS A 242 -14.44 17.26 10.16
C LYS A 242 -13.67 18.39 10.88
N SER A 243 -14.18 18.87 12.01
CA SER A 243 -13.53 19.91 12.82
C SER A 243 -12.23 19.41 13.43
N ASN A 244 -12.24 18.22 14.03
CA ASN A 244 -11.08 17.64 14.70
C ASN A 244 -9.97 17.31 13.70
N ILE A 245 -10.33 16.74 12.54
CA ILE A 245 -9.36 16.47 11.46
C ILE A 245 -8.74 17.78 10.95
N LYS A 246 -9.53 18.83 10.71
CA LYS A 246 -9.00 20.15 10.31
C LYS A 246 -8.11 20.77 11.38
N GLY A 247 -8.49 20.66 12.65
CA GLY A 247 -7.67 21.09 13.78
C GLY A 247 -6.33 20.39 13.79
N ARG A 248 -6.32 19.07 13.59
CA ARG A 248 -5.11 18.26 13.52
C ARG A 248 -4.22 18.62 12.33
N ILE A 249 -4.81 18.85 11.16
CA ILE A 249 -4.10 19.34 9.97
C ILE A 249 -3.41 20.69 10.25
N ASN A 250 -4.10 21.61 10.92
CA ASN A 250 -3.55 22.92 11.25
C ASN A 250 -2.41 22.83 12.29
N GLN A 251 -2.53 21.93 13.28
CA GLN A 251 -1.45 21.65 14.22
C GLN A 251 -0.19 21.18 13.49
N ILE A 252 -0.31 20.19 12.60
CA ILE A 252 0.82 19.65 11.84
C ILE A 252 1.44 20.75 10.95
N ARG A 253 0.63 21.62 10.33
CA ARG A 253 1.13 22.77 9.56
C ARG A 253 1.92 23.76 10.40
N GLN A 254 1.50 23.99 11.64
CA GLN A 254 2.24 24.83 12.57
C GLN A 254 3.56 24.17 12.97
N GLU A 255 3.54 22.87 13.31
CA GLU A 255 4.74 22.08 13.61
C GLU A 255 5.76 22.12 12.45
N ILE A 256 5.30 22.09 11.19
CA ILE A 256 6.17 22.20 9.99
C ILE A 256 6.90 23.56 9.94
N ASN A 257 6.21 24.65 10.29
CA ASN A 257 6.79 25.99 10.25
C ASN A 257 7.79 26.22 11.39
N GLU A 258 7.56 25.58 12.54
CA GLU A 258 8.42 25.66 13.72
C GLU A 258 9.62 24.69 13.63
N ALA A 259 9.52 23.64 12.82
CA ALA A 259 10.59 22.67 12.62
C ALA A 259 11.86 23.34 12.04
N THR A 260 12.99 23.10 12.69
CA THR A 260 14.30 23.63 12.27
C THR A 260 15.08 22.64 11.41
N SER A 261 14.75 21.35 11.49
CA SER A 261 15.40 20.27 10.75
C SER A 261 14.62 19.94 9.47
N ASP A 262 15.34 19.78 8.35
CA ASP A 262 14.74 19.34 7.09
C ASP A 262 14.13 17.94 7.19
N TYR A 263 14.73 17.07 8.00
CA TYR A 263 14.21 15.73 8.29
C TYR A 263 12.82 15.81 8.95
N ASP A 264 12.64 16.67 9.94
CA ASP A 264 11.36 16.79 10.65
C ASP A 264 10.29 17.39 9.73
N LYS A 265 10.66 18.38 8.91
CA LYS A 265 9.77 18.96 7.90
C LYS A 265 9.29 17.90 6.91
N GLU A 266 10.20 17.09 6.38
CA GLU A 266 9.85 16.01 5.45
C GLU A 266 8.86 15.03 6.11
N LYS A 267 9.13 14.60 7.34
CA LYS A 267 8.27 13.63 8.05
C LYS A 267 6.93 14.20 8.48
N LEU A 268 6.85 15.50 8.78
CA LEU A 268 5.58 16.17 9.04
C LEU A 268 4.79 16.39 7.74
N ASN A 269 5.45 16.67 6.63
CA ASN A 269 4.82 16.76 5.30
C ASN A 269 4.23 15.40 4.88
N GLU A 270 4.93 14.28 5.11
CA GLU A 270 4.39 12.93 4.87
C GLU A 270 3.10 12.68 5.68
N ARG A 271 3.09 13.06 6.96
CA ARG A 271 1.90 12.94 7.82
C ARG A 271 0.76 13.83 7.34
N LEU A 272 1.07 15.09 7.00
CA LEU A 272 0.11 16.04 6.47
C LEU A 272 -0.52 15.54 5.18
N ALA A 273 0.27 15.01 4.24
CA ALA A 273 -0.21 14.45 2.98
C ALA A 273 -1.18 13.29 3.23
N LYS A 274 -0.81 12.35 4.10
CA LYS A 274 -1.65 11.20 4.48
C LYS A 274 -2.99 11.61 5.11
N LEU A 275 -3.01 12.70 5.90
CA LEU A 275 -4.22 13.17 6.58
C LEU A 275 -5.09 14.09 5.70
N SER A 276 -4.49 14.81 4.75
CA SER A 276 -5.17 15.81 3.92
C SER A 276 -5.61 15.29 2.54
N GLY A 277 -4.85 14.36 1.95
CA GLY A 277 -5.13 13.79 0.62
C GLY A 277 -6.39 12.92 0.57
N GLY A 278 -6.77 12.33 1.71
CA GLY A 278 -7.93 11.44 1.79
C GLY A 278 -7.75 10.17 0.95
N VAL A 279 -8.86 9.51 0.64
CA VAL A 279 -8.89 8.31 -0.20
C VAL A 279 -9.96 8.51 -1.27
N ALA A 280 -9.58 8.35 -2.54
CA ALA A 280 -10.52 8.27 -3.64
C ALA A 280 -11.02 6.83 -3.77
N VAL A 281 -12.34 6.66 -3.74
CA VAL A 281 -13.00 5.37 -3.91
C VAL A 281 -13.66 5.35 -5.28
N LEU A 282 -13.19 4.48 -6.15
CA LEU A 282 -13.76 4.17 -7.44
C LEU A 282 -14.74 3.00 -7.30
N LYS A 283 -16.03 3.27 -7.39
CA LYS A 283 -17.06 2.23 -7.39
C LYS A 283 -17.35 1.81 -8.82
N VAL A 284 -17.13 0.53 -9.11
CA VAL A 284 -17.28 -0.03 -10.46
C VAL A 284 -18.69 -0.56 -10.62
N GLY A 285 -19.46 0.07 -11.51
CA GLY A 285 -20.81 -0.36 -11.87
C GLY A 285 -20.81 -1.33 -13.05
N ALA A 286 -21.71 -2.31 -13.01
CA ALA A 286 -21.94 -3.30 -14.06
C ALA A 286 -23.37 -3.85 -14.04
N ALA A 287 -23.80 -4.50 -15.13
CA ALA A 287 -25.14 -5.05 -15.25
C ALA A 287 -25.29 -6.41 -14.52
N THR A 288 -24.20 -7.15 -14.38
CA THR A 288 -24.17 -8.43 -13.68
C THR A 288 -23.00 -8.49 -12.68
N GLU A 289 -23.12 -9.34 -11.66
CA GLU A 289 -22.05 -9.53 -10.66
C GLU A 289 -20.74 -10.04 -11.29
N VAL A 290 -20.83 -10.88 -12.32
CA VAL A 290 -19.67 -11.45 -13.00
C VAL A 290 -18.92 -10.35 -13.77
N GLU A 291 -19.63 -9.51 -14.51
CA GLU A 291 -19.05 -8.35 -15.18
C GLU A 291 -18.48 -7.34 -14.19
N MET A 292 -19.12 -7.16 -13.02
CA MET A 292 -18.62 -6.26 -11.98
C MET A 292 -17.25 -6.69 -11.48
N LYS A 293 -17.08 -7.99 -11.21
CA LYS A 293 -15.80 -8.54 -10.74
C LYS A 293 -14.71 -8.46 -11.81
N GLU A 294 -15.05 -8.77 -13.06
CA GLU A 294 -14.12 -8.67 -14.17
C GLU A 294 -13.67 -7.21 -14.40
N LYS A 295 -14.64 -6.28 -14.41
CA LYS A 295 -14.36 -4.85 -14.58
C LYS A 295 -13.61 -4.27 -13.39
N LYS A 296 -13.91 -4.71 -12.17
CA LYS A 296 -13.15 -4.34 -10.96
C LYS A 296 -11.68 -4.76 -11.11
N ALA A 297 -11.41 -6.01 -11.44
CA ALA A 297 -10.05 -6.51 -11.63
C ALA A 297 -9.31 -5.70 -12.73
N ARG A 298 -9.99 -5.42 -13.83
CA ARG A 298 -9.44 -4.59 -14.92
C ARG A 298 -9.10 -3.16 -14.49
N VAL A 299 -9.94 -2.54 -13.67
CA VAL A 299 -9.72 -1.20 -13.11
C VAL A 299 -8.57 -1.22 -12.09
N GLU A 300 -8.49 -2.25 -11.26
CA GLU A 300 -7.37 -2.43 -10.32
C GLU A 300 -6.03 -2.56 -11.06
N ASP A 301 -5.97 -3.39 -12.10
CA ASP A 301 -4.75 -3.54 -12.92
C ASP A 301 -4.36 -2.21 -13.60
N ALA A 302 -5.34 -1.50 -14.16
CA ALA A 302 -5.12 -0.19 -14.78
C ALA A 302 -4.65 0.86 -13.76
N LEU A 303 -5.16 0.83 -12.53
CA LEU A 303 -4.75 1.74 -11.46
C LEU A 303 -3.28 1.49 -11.06
N HIS A 304 -2.86 0.23 -10.91
CA HIS A 304 -1.47 -0.08 -10.59
C HIS A 304 -0.52 0.32 -11.73
N ALA A 305 -0.92 0.06 -12.98
CA ALA A 305 -0.10 0.42 -14.14
C ALA A 305 0.04 1.94 -14.31
N THR A 306 -1.04 2.70 -14.10
CA THR A 306 -0.99 4.17 -14.15
C THR A 306 -0.14 4.74 -13.02
N ARG A 307 -0.25 4.21 -11.80
CA ARG A 307 0.59 4.65 -10.68
C ARG A 307 2.08 4.44 -10.96
N ALA A 308 2.47 3.26 -11.44
CA ALA A 308 3.84 2.97 -11.83
C ALA A 308 4.35 3.91 -12.94
N ALA A 309 3.48 4.21 -13.92
CA ALA A 309 3.79 5.14 -15.00
C ALA A 309 3.95 6.60 -14.54
N VAL A 310 3.22 7.03 -13.51
CA VAL A 310 3.37 8.37 -12.93
C VAL A 310 4.68 8.48 -12.13
N GLU A 311 5.07 7.42 -11.41
CA GLU A 311 6.28 7.40 -10.58
C GLU A 311 7.58 7.34 -11.41
N GLU A 312 7.67 6.46 -12.42
CA GLU A 312 8.93 6.23 -13.16
C GLU A 312 8.85 6.61 -14.65
N GLY A 313 7.68 7.01 -15.14
CA GLY A 313 7.42 7.30 -16.56
C GLY A 313 7.08 6.05 -17.38
N VAL A 314 6.99 6.22 -18.69
CA VAL A 314 6.64 5.15 -19.65
C VAL A 314 7.74 4.94 -20.68
N VAL A 315 7.88 3.69 -21.13
CA VAL A 315 8.79 3.29 -22.21
C VAL A 315 8.05 2.54 -23.32
N PRO A 316 8.58 2.48 -24.55
CA PRO A 316 7.98 1.70 -25.63
C PRO A 316 7.84 0.22 -25.25
N GLY A 317 6.60 -0.28 -25.31
CA GLY A 317 6.23 -1.67 -24.98
C GLY A 317 6.72 -2.71 -26.01
N GLY A 318 6.18 -3.93 -25.91
CA GLY A 318 6.51 -5.04 -26.82
C GLY A 318 7.97 -5.51 -26.75
N GLY A 319 8.67 -5.22 -25.66
CA GLY A 319 10.09 -5.53 -25.49
C GLY A 319 11.04 -4.63 -26.27
N VAL A 320 10.54 -3.63 -27.01
CA VAL A 320 11.38 -2.74 -27.85
C VAL A 320 12.32 -1.89 -27.01
N ALA A 321 11.88 -1.44 -25.82
CA ALA A 321 12.73 -0.71 -24.90
C ALA A 321 13.99 -1.51 -24.53
N LEU A 322 13.84 -2.82 -24.25
CA LEU A 322 14.96 -3.69 -23.90
C LEU A 322 15.95 -3.86 -25.07
N VAL A 323 15.45 -4.01 -26.31
CA VAL A 323 16.30 -4.12 -27.50
C VAL A 323 17.11 -2.83 -27.73
N ARG A 324 16.48 -1.67 -27.59
CA ARG A 324 17.15 -0.36 -27.74
C ARG A 324 18.22 -0.14 -26.66
N VAL A 325 17.94 -0.55 -25.43
CA VAL A 325 18.90 -0.49 -24.34
C VAL A 325 20.07 -1.44 -24.62
N ALA A 326 19.79 -2.69 -24.99
CA ALA A 326 20.81 -3.70 -25.30
C ALA A 326 21.80 -3.23 -26.39
N GLU A 327 21.30 -2.57 -27.44
CA GLU A 327 22.15 -2.01 -28.49
C GLU A 327 23.12 -0.94 -27.94
N LYS A 328 22.65 -0.06 -27.06
CA LYS A 328 23.46 1.00 -26.45
C LYS A 328 24.50 0.48 -25.46
N ILE A 329 24.17 -0.56 -24.71
CA ILE A 329 25.07 -1.16 -23.70
C ILE A 329 25.96 -2.28 -24.26
N SER A 330 25.88 -2.56 -25.57
CA SER A 330 26.69 -3.58 -26.28
C SER A 330 28.20 -3.37 -26.22
N ARG A 331 28.65 -2.14 -25.94
CA ARG A 331 30.07 -1.74 -25.94
C ARG A 331 30.73 -1.81 -24.55
N ILE A 332 29.99 -2.26 -23.53
CA ILE A 332 30.50 -2.30 -22.16
C ILE A 332 31.36 -3.54 -21.98
N ASN A 333 32.54 -3.35 -21.40
CA ASN A 333 33.46 -4.44 -21.07
C ASN A 333 33.57 -4.63 -19.56
N GLY A 334 33.75 -5.88 -19.15
CA GLY A 334 34.12 -6.28 -17.79
C GLY A 334 35.62 -6.14 -17.55
N GLN A 335 36.05 -6.57 -16.37
CA GLN A 335 37.48 -6.60 -16.00
C GLN A 335 38.21 -7.83 -16.57
N ASN A 336 37.46 -8.89 -16.87
CA ASN A 336 37.97 -10.14 -17.41
C ASN A 336 36.94 -10.77 -18.38
N GLU A 337 37.34 -11.86 -19.03
CA GLU A 337 36.51 -12.49 -20.06
C GLU A 337 35.24 -13.12 -19.48
N ASP A 338 35.28 -13.68 -18.28
CA ASP A 338 34.09 -14.23 -17.61
C ASP A 338 33.03 -13.15 -17.36
N GLN A 339 33.44 -11.94 -16.95
CA GLN A 339 32.53 -10.80 -16.86
C GLN A 339 32.00 -10.36 -18.24
N ASN A 340 32.83 -10.37 -19.29
CA ASN A 340 32.38 -10.08 -20.67
C ASN A 340 31.31 -11.08 -21.12
N VAL A 341 31.49 -12.37 -20.80
CA VAL A 341 30.47 -13.40 -21.06
C VAL A 341 29.21 -13.13 -20.26
N GLY A 342 29.31 -12.76 -18.98
CA GLY A 342 28.17 -12.36 -18.16
C GLY A 342 27.37 -11.19 -18.75
N ILE A 343 28.06 -10.16 -19.27
CA ILE A 343 27.43 -9.03 -19.97
C ILE A 343 26.69 -9.53 -21.23
N ARG A 344 27.33 -10.38 -22.05
CA ARG A 344 26.69 -10.95 -23.26
C ARG A 344 25.48 -11.83 -22.92
N VAL A 345 25.53 -12.57 -21.81
CA VAL A 345 24.39 -13.35 -21.31
C VAL A 345 23.21 -12.44 -21.01
N ALA A 346 23.44 -11.31 -20.32
CA ALA A 346 22.39 -10.34 -20.01
C ALA A 346 21.80 -9.68 -21.26
N LEU A 347 22.66 -9.30 -22.23
CA LEU A 347 22.22 -8.69 -23.50
C LEU A 347 21.39 -9.63 -24.38
N ARG A 348 21.68 -10.93 -24.32
CA ARG A 348 20.98 -11.96 -25.10
C ARG A 348 19.64 -12.36 -24.49
N ALA A 349 19.52 -12.21 -23.18
CA ALA A 349 18.42 -12.76 -22.39
C ALA A 349 17.14 -11.96 -22.50
#